data_AF-A0A8R7P9M3-F1
#
_entry.id   AF-A0A8R7P9M3-F1
#
_cell.length_a   1.000
_cell.length_b   1.000
_cell.length_c   1.000
_cell.angle_alpha   90.00
_cell.angle_beta   90.00
_cell.angle_gamma   90.00
#
_symmetry.space_group_name_H-M   'P 1'
#
loop_
_entity.id
_entity.type
_entity.pdbx_description
1 polymer ?
#
loop_
_entity_poly.entity_id
_entity_poly.type
_entity_poly.pdbx_seq_one_letter_code
_entity_poly.pdbx_strand_id
1 'polypeptide(L)' 'MEDNWLVWNVRGLNNPARRAVVKKLVYHNNVSLVCLQETKLSFI' A
#
# COMPACT_ATOMS: atom_id res chain seq x y z
N MET A 1 -12.17 -5.54 19.12
CA MET A 1 -11.05 -5.02 18.30
C MET A 1 -11.70 -4.55 17.03
N GLU A 2 -11.65 -3.25 16.72
CA GLU A 2 -12.21 -2.75 15.46
C GLU A 2 -11.34 -3.24 14.30
N ASP A 3 -11.97 -3.84 13.30
CA ASP A 3 -11.30 -4.27 12.09
C ASP A 3 -10.78 -3.05 11.32
N ASN A 4 -9.47 -2.82 11.38
CA ASN A 4 -8.82 -1.70 10.74
C ASN A 4 -8.25 -2.13 9.38
N TRP A 5 -9.01 -1.90 8.31
CA TRP A 5 -8.65 -2.28 6.96
C TRP A 5 -8.48 -1.05 6.04
N LEU A 6 -7.59 -1.17 5.05
CA LEU A 6 -7.25 -0.12 4.09
C LEU A 6 -7.45 -0.62 2.66
N VAL A 7 -8.27 0.07 1.87
CA VAL A 7 -8.34 -0.10 0.41
C VAL A 7 -7.74 1.14 -0.24
N TRP A 8 -6.68 0.96 -1.03
CA TRP A 8 -5.96 2.08 -1.65
C TRP A 8 -5.56 1.80 -3.10
N ASN A 9 -6.06 2.65 -4.00
CA ASN A 9 -5.54 2.78 -5.35
C ASN A 9 -4.22 3.56 -5.34
N VAL A 10 -3.11 2.85 -5.50
CA VAL A 10 -1.75 3.40 -5.38
C VAL A 10 -1.21 3.98 -6.67
N ARG A 11 -1.87 3.77 -7.82
CA ARG A 11 -1.51 4.29 -9.16
C ARG A 11 -0.04 4.07 -9.55
N GLY A 12 0.53 2.91 -9.27
CA GLY A 12 1.88 2.50 -9.66
C GLY A 12 2.91 2.41 -8.54
N LEU A 13 3.68 1.32 -8.51
CA LEU A 13 4.66 1.00 -7.45
C LEU A 13 6.07 0.61 -7.98
N ASN A 14 6.35 0.79 -9.27
CA ASN A 14 7.69 0.56 -9.81
C ASN A 14 8.77 1.47 -9.18
N ASN A 15 8.40 2.70 -8.80
CA ASN A 15 9.30 3.62 -8.11
C ASN A 15 9.52 3.19 -6.64
N PRO A 16 10.77 2.91 -6.20
CA PRO A 16 11.07 2.53 -4.82
C PRO A 16 10.62 3.54 -3.76
N ALA A 17 10.68 4.84 -4.06
CA ALA A 17 10.22 5.89 -3.14
C ALA A 17 8.71 5.81 -2.88
N ARG A 18 7.92 5.46 -3.91
CA ARG A 18 6.47 5.23 -3.74
C ARG A 18 6.19 4.03 -2.85
N ARG A 19 6.97 2.95 -3.00
CA ARG A 19 6.87 1.79 -2.10
C ARG A 19 7.18 2.15 -0.65
N ALA A 20 8.19 3.00 -0.42
CA ALA A 20 8.54 3.45 0.93
C ALA A 20 7.39 4.25 1.59
N VAL A 21 6.73 5.14 0.84
CA VAL A 21 5.56 5.89 1.31
C VAL A 21 4.40 4.96 1.67
N VAL A 22 4.05 4.04 0.77
CA VAL A 22 2.98 3.05 1.02
C VAL A 22 3.29 2.23 2.27
N LYS A 23 4.52 1.73 2.39
CA LYS A 23 4.97 0.97 3.57
C LYS A 23 4.79 1.80 4.85
N LYS A 24 5.31 3.02 4.89
CA LYS A 24 5.21 3.90 6.07
C LYS A 24 3.75 4.10 6.51
N LEU A 25 2.84 4.33 5.55
CA LEU A 25 1.43 4.56 5.86
C LEU A 25 0.72 3.31 6.36
N VAL A 26 0.99 2.14 5.77
CA VAL A 26 0.43 0.87 6.26
C VAL A 26 0.88 0.58 7.70
N TYR A 27 2.16 0.77 8.01
CA TYR A 27 2.68 0.59 9.37
C TYR A 27 2.13 1.62 10.36
N HIS A 28 2.11 2.91 9.99
CA HIS A 28 1.65 3.97 10.88
C HIS A 28 0.17 3.83 11.26
N ASN A 29 -0.65 3.37 10.32
CA ASN A 29 -2.08 3.19 10.56
C ASN A 29 -2.40 1.87 11.28
N ASN A 30 -1.42 0.99 11.57
CA ASN A 30 -1.63 -0.30 12.24
C ASN A 30 -2.76 -1.13 11.61
N VAL A 31 -2.75 -1.21 10.28
CA VAL A 31 -3.80 -1.86 9.47
C VAL A 31 -3.67 -3.38 9.57
N SER A 32 -4.78 -4.08 9.84
CA SER A 32 -4.83 -5.55 9.90
C SER A 32 -4.98 -6.21 8.51
N LEU A 33 -5.62 -5.52 7.56
CA LEU A 33 -5.79 -5.96 6.18
C LEU A 33 -5.64 -4.79 5.19
N VAL A 34 -4.78 -4.95 4.18
CA VAL A 34 -4.59 -3.94 3.12
C VAL A 34 -4.88 -4.50 1.73
N CYS A 35 -5.66 -3.77 0.94
CA CYS A 35 -5.93 -4.04 -0.47
C CYS A 35 -5.36 -2.90 -1.32
N LEU A 36 -4.34 -3.18 -2.13
CA LEU A 36 -3.74 -2.20 -3.04
C LEU A 36 -4.22 -2.43 -4.47
N GLN A 37 -4.65 -1.37 -5.15
CA GLN A 37 -5.16 -1.41 -6.53
C GLN A 37 -4.28 -0.56 -7.46
N GLU A 38 -4.31 -0.86 -8.76
CA GLU A 38 -3.46 -0.23 -9.78
C GLU A 38 -1.96 -0.19 -9.38
N THR A 39 -1.43 -1.31 -8.89
CA THR A 39 0.00 -1.39 -8.50
C THR A 39 0.94 -1.18 -9.68
N LYS A 40 0.48 -1.45 -10.93
CA LYS A 40 1.22 -1.29 -12.19
C LYS A 40 2.66 -1.80 -12.09
N LEU A 41 2.87 -2.89 -11.37
CA LEU A 41 4.15 -3.57 -11.28
C LEU A 41 4.40 -4.20 -12.65
N SER A 42 5.53 -3.84 -13.26
CA SER A 42 6.03 -4.55 -14.44
C SER A 42 7.11 -5.52 -13.97
N PHE A 43 7.27 -6.65 -14.66
CA PHE A 43 8.44 -7.49 -14.47
C PHE A 43 9.69 -6.61 -14.67
N ILE A 44 10.53 -6.57 -13.63
CA ILE A 44 11.91 -6.08 -13.71
C ILE A 44 12.75 -7.28 -14.16
#